data_AF-A0A381WM96-F1
#
_entry.id   AF-A0A381WM96-F1
#
_cell.length_a   1.000
_cell.length_b   1.000
_cell.length_c   1.000
_cell.angle_alpha   90.00
_cell.angle_beta   90.00
_cell.angle_gamma   90.00
#
_symmetry.space_group_name_H-M   'P 1'
#
loop_
_entity.id
_entity.type
_entity.pdbx_description
1 polymer ?
#
loop_
_entity_poly.entity_id
_entity_poly.type
_entity_poly.pdbx_seq_one_letter_code
_entity_poly.pdbx_strand_id
1 'polypeptide(L)'
;MKILNKKFRNKNKTTDVLSFPFNNKKNYKKNTYLGDIAISYEIINKRSKNSNFFIEFDKMWVHGYLHLLGHNHKKKKDFIKMKKLEDLILNYFYKKN
;
A
#
# COMPACT_ATOMS: atom_id res chain seq x y z
N MET A 1 0.34 -14.48 -3.70
CA MET A 1 0.96 -13.70 -2.58
C MET A 1 1.53 -14.49 -1.39
N LYS A 2 1.00 -15.66 -1.01
CA LYS A 2 1.49 -16.41 0.18
C LYS A 2 3.00 -16.71 0.17
N ILE A 3 3.55 -17.11 -0.97
CA ILE A 3 4.99 -17.41 -1.13
C ILE A 3 5.86 -16.17 -0.87
N LEU A 4 5.51 -15.02 -1.46
CA LEU A 4 6.23 -13.75 -1.24
C LEU A 4 6.16 -13.31 0.23
N ASN A 5 5.00 -13.42 0.87
CA ASN A 5 4.83 -13.05 2.28
C ASN A 5 5.65 -13.96 3.22
N LYS A 6 5.75 -15.26 2.90
CA LYS A 6 6.63 -16.19 3.59
C LYS A 6 8.10 -15.81 3.37
N LYS A 7 8.52 -15.60 2.12
CA LYS A 7 9.92 -15.29 1.77
C LYS A 7 10.43 -14.00 2.41
N PHE A 8 9.66 -12.93 2.38
CA PHE A 8 10.15 -11.59 2.76
C PHE A 8 9.69 -11.11 4.14
N ARG A 9 8.65 -11.73 4.74
CA ARG A 9 8.13 -11.35 6.06
C ARG A 9 8.04 -12.52 7.04
N ASN A 10 8.47 -13.71 6.64
CA ASN A 10 8.33 -14.96 7.39
C ASN A 10 6.88 -15.24 7.84
N LYS A 11 5.90 -14.84 7.02
CA LYS A 11 4.46 -15.03 7.29
C LYS A 11 3.86 -16.01 6.30
N ASN A 12 3.53 -17.22 6.76
CA ASN A 12 2.95 -18.27 5.93
C ASN A 12 1.42 -18.09 5.68
N LYS A 13 1.01 -16.88 5.27
CA LYS A 13 -0.38 -16.55 4.94
C LYS A 13 -0.44 -15.61 3.75
N THR A 14 -1.57 -15.59 3.05
CA THR A 14 -1.78 -14.61 1.98
C THR A 14 -1.94 -13.20 2.56
N THR A 15 -1.70 -12.19 1.73
CA THR A 15 -1.87 -10.77 2.05
C THR A 15 -2.24 -10.03 0.76
N ASP A 16 -2.95 -8.93 0.91
CA ASP A 16 -3.39 -8.05 -0.18
C ASP A 16 -2.23 -7.27 -0.81
N VAL A 17 -1.36 -6.68 0.01
CA VAL A 17 -0.23 -5.87 -0.47
C VAL A 17 1.06 -6.13 0.30
N LEU A 18 2.19 -6.07 -0.41
CA LEU A 18 3.54 -6.01 0.14
C LEU A 18 4.29 -4.84 -0.50
N SER A 19 4.99 -4.07 0.33
CA SER A 19 5.89 -3.00 -0.13
C SER A 19 7.33 -3.37 0.17
N PHE A 20 8.23 -3.08 -0.77
CA PHE A 20 9.66 -3.34 -0.70
C PHE A 20 10.42 -2.02 -0.89
N PRO A 21 10.59 -1.22 0.19
CA PRO A 21 11.27 0.07 0.09
C PRO A 21 12.70 -0.09 -0.40
N PHE A 22 13.11 0.75 -1.35
CA PHE A 22 14.50 0.81 -1.78
C PHE A 22 15.34 1.47 -0.68
N ASN A 23 16.43 0.82 -0.25
CA ASN A 23 17.09 1.12 1.03
C ASN A 23 17.98 2.38 1.01
N ASN A 24 17.80 3.27 0.04
CA ASN A 24 18.63 4.47 -0.11
C ASN A 24 17.99 5.69 0.58
N LYS A 25 17.96 5.65 1.91
CA LYS A 25 17.33 6.66 2.79
C LYS A 25 17.98 8.06 2.73
N LYS A 26 19.03 8.25 1.93
CA LYS A 26 19.94 9.38 2.10
C LYS A 26 19.61 10.63 1.30
N ASN A 27 18.79 10.60 0.24
CA ASN A 27 18.35 11.82 -0.44
C ASN A 27 17.17 11.52 -1.38
N TYR A 28 15.96 11.95 -1.04
CA TYR A 28 14.86 12.01 -2.01
C TYR A 28 15.17 13.13 -3.02
N LYS A 29 15.99 12.80 -4.03
CA LYS A 29 16.16 13.67 -5.21
C LYS A 29 14.98 13.47 -6.14
N LYS A 30 14.72 14.45 -7.00
CA LYS A 30 13.76 14.30 -8.12
C LYS A 30 14.13 13.03 -8.90
N ASN A 31 13.14 12.16 -9.15
CA ASN A 31 13.28 10.85 -9.82
C ASN A 31 13.98 9.73 -9.01
N THR A 32 13.89 9.75 -7.68
CA THR A 32 14.40 8.63 -6.86
C THR A 32 13.49 7.40 -6.97
N TYR A 33 14.08 6.23 -7.21
CA TYR A 33 13.37 4.96 -7.11
C TYR A 33 12.98 4.66 -5.66
N LEU A 34 11.67 4.52 -5.39
CA LEU A 34 11.14 4.32 -4.05
C LEU A 34 11.11 2.84 -3.62
N GLY A 35 11.09 1.91 -4.58
CA GLY A 35 10.94 0.49 -4.33
C GLY A 35 9.75 -0.13 -5.07
N ASP A 36 9.46 -1.38 -4.73
CA ASP A 36 8.45 -2.20 -5.40
C ASP A 36 7.18 -2.37 -4.57
N ILE A 37 6.04 -2.51 -5.23
CA ILE A 37 4.77 -2.90 -4.61
C ILE A 37 4.26 -4.17 -5.31
N ALA A 38 4.02 -5.22 -4.53
CA ALA A 38 3.34 -6.42 -5.00
C ALA A 38 1.91 -6.45 -4.44
N ILE A 39 0.94 -6.56 -5.34
CA ILE A 39 -0.50 -6.51 -5.01
C ILE A 39 -1.17 -7.80 -5.49
N SER A 40 -2.01 -8.40 -4.63
CA SER A 40 -2.78 -9.60 -4.98
C SER A 40 -4.04 -9.22 -5.77
N TYR A 41 -4.03 -9.49 -7.07
CA TYR A 41 -5.24 -9.41 -7.89
C TYR A 41 -6.39 -10.25 -7.32
N GLU A 42 -6.11 -11.49 -6.89
CA GLU A 42 -7.16 -12.42 -6.42
C GLU A 42 -7.91 -11.86 -5.20
N ILE A 43 -7.19 -11.25 -4.26
CA ILE A 43 -7.81 -10.67 -3.05
C ILE A 43 -8.59 -9.41 -3.41
N ILE A 44 -8.05 -8.53 -4.26
CA ILE A 44 -8.74 -7.32 -4.71
C ILE A 44 -10.02 -7.71 -5.46
N ASN A 45 -9.92 -8.61 -6.43
CA ASN A 45 -11.05 -9.07 -7.22
C ASN A 45 -12.14 -9.73 -6.34
N LYS A 46 -11.74 -10.42 -5.27
CA LYS A 46 -12.69 -10.96 -4.29
C LYS A 46 -13.40 -9.86 -3.50
N ARG A 47 -12.66 -8.84 -3.02
CA ARG A 47 -13.22 -7.69 -2.28
C ARG A 47 -14.14 -6.84 -3.14
N SER A 48 -13.77 -6.64 -4.40
CA SER A 48 -14.52 -5.83 -5.35
C SER A 48 -15.86 -6.41 -5.77
N LYS A 49 -16.15 -7.69 -5.46
CA LYS A 49 -17.50 -8.26 -5.68
C LYS A 49 -18.60 -7.50 -4.93
N ASN A 50 -18.25 -6.89 -3.80
CA ASN A 50 -19.18 -6.11 -2.98
C ASN A 50 -18.94 -4.59 -3.11
N SER A 51 -18.06 -4.17 -4.01
CA SER A 51 -17.70 -2.77 -4.23
C SER A 51 -17.28 -2.54 -5.68
N ASN A 52 -16.22 -1.77 -5.93
CA ASN A 52 -15.67 -1.51 -7.25
C ASN A 52 -14.19 -1.90 -7.27
N PHE A 53 -13.73 -2.50 -8.38
CA PHE A 53 -12.36 -2.96 -8.52
C PHE A 53 -11.34 -1.82 -8.37
N PHE A 54 -11.57 -0.68 -9.02
CA PHE A 54 -10.66 0.47 -8.96
C PHE A 54 -10.58 1.06 -7.56
N ILE A 55 -11.70 1.13 -6.84
CA ILE A 55 -11.70 1.59 -5.44
C ILE A 55 -10.85 0.69 -4.55
N GLU A 56 -10.98 -0.63 -4.67
CA GLU A 56 -10.19 -1.58 -3.87
C GLU A 56 -8.72 -1.60 -4.31
N PHE A 57 -8.45 -1.47 -5.60
CA PHE A 57 -7.10 -1.35 -6.13
C PHE A 57 -6.40 -0.08 -5.63
N ASP A 58 -7.10 1.06 -5.68
CA ASP A 58 -6.57 2.35 -5.24
C ASP A 58 -6.23 2.37 -3.76
N LYS A 59 -7.10 1.79 -2.92
CA LYS A 59 -6.77 1.60 -1.50
C LYS A 59 -5.46 0.84 -1.32
N MET A 60 -5.22 -0.22 -2.10
CA MET A 60 -4.05 -1.08 -1.92
C MET A 60 -2.75 -0.45 -2.44
N TRP A 61 -2.75 0.15 -3.63
CA TRP A 61 -1.52 0.75 -4.13
C TRP A 61 -1.17 2.04 -3.37
N VAL A 62 -2.15 2.86 -2.96
CA VAL A 62 -1.91 4.04 -2.12
C VAL A 62 -1.31 3.63 -0.76
N HIS A 63 -1.87 2.59 -0.14
CA HIS A 63 -1.32 2.02 1.09
C HIS A 63 0.11 1.52 0.88
N GLY A 64 0.35 0.79 -0.21
CA GLY A 64 1.67 0.30 -0.58
C GLY A 64 2.70 1.41 -0.80
N TYR A 65 2.29 2.49 -1.47
CA TYR A 65 3.09 3.67 -1.76
C TYR A 65 3.47 4.43 -0.49
N LEU A 66 2.54 4.65 0.43
CA LEU A 66 2.81 5.29 1.72
C LEU A 66 3.83 4.48 2.55
N HIS A 67 3.79 3.15 2.47
CA HIS A 67 4.83 2.31 3.06
C HIS A 67 6.21 2.49 2.40
N LEU A 68 6.29 2.69 1.08
CA LEU A 68 7.56 3.02 0.41
C LEU A 68 8.12 4.37 0.87
N LEU A 69 7.25 5.35 1.15
CA LEU A 69 7.62 6.65 1.72
C LEU A 69 8.01 6.60 3.22
N GLY A 70 7.95 5.42 3.84
CA GLY A 70 8.33 5.22 5.24
C GLY A 70 7.21 5.42 6.26
N HIS A 71 5.96 5.65 5.81
CA HIS A 71 4.82 5.60 6.72
C HIS A 71 4.58 4.16 7.19
N ASN A 72 4.17 4.01 8.43
CA ASN A 72 3.76 2.73 8.97
C ASN A 72 2.54 2.91 9.89
N HIS A 73 1.96 1.80 10.31
CA HIS A 73 0.77 1.81 11.13
C HIS A 73 0.91 0.90 12.37
N LYS A 74 2.14 0.75 12.90
CA LYS A 74 2.40 -0.14 14.05
C LYS A 74 1.87 0.43 15.36
N LYS A 75 1.97 1.76 15.54
CA LYS A 75 1.46 2.48 16.71
C LYS A 75 0.19 3.24 16.34
N LYS A 76 -0.70 3.47 17.32
CA LYS A 76 -1.96 4.21 17.12
C LYS A 76 -1.75 5.59 16.48
N LYS A 77 -0.75 6.35 16.92
CA LYS A 77 -0.41 7.67 16.36
C LYS A 77 0.00 7.57 14.88
N ASP A 78 0.84 6.59 14.53
CA ASP A 78 1.31 6.38 13.17
C ASP A 78 0.18 5.92 12.24
N PHE A 79 -0.67 5.00 12.73
CA PHE A 79 -1.88 4.57 12.03
C PHE A 79 -2.79 5.75 11.69
N ILE A 80 -3.09 6.63 12.66
CA ILE A 80 -3.94 7.81 12.43
C ILE A 80 -3.32 8.73 11.36
N LYS A 81 -2.01 8.94 11.41
CA LYS A 81 -1.30 9.77 10.43
C LYS A 81 -1.36 9.16 9.02
N MET A 82 -1.06 7.86 8.90
CA MET A 82 -1.11 7.14 7.62
C MET A 82 -2.52 7.12 7.05
N LYS A 83 -3.52 6.84 7.89
CA LYS A 83 -4.93 6.79 7.50
C LYS A 83 -5.43 8.14 6.94
N LYS A 84 -5.06 9.26 7.59
CA LYS A 84 -5.38 10.59 7.07
C LYS A 84 -4.79 10.86 5.68
N LEU A 85 -3.57 10.37 5.41
CA LEU A 85 -2.94 10.50 4.10
C LEU A 85 -3.60 9.60 3.05
N GLU A 86 -3.94 8.36 3.41
CA GLU A 86 -4.71 7.46 2.54
C GLU A 86 -6.03 8.12 2.14
N ASP A 87 -6.80 8.61 3.13
CA ASP A 87 -8.09 9.23 2.88
C ASP A 87 -7.95 10.52 2.06
N LEU A 88 -6.91 11.33 2.28
CA LEU A 88 -6.65 12.53 1.49
C LEU A 88 -6.40 12.19 0.01
N ILE A 89 -5.56 11.19 -0.27
CA ILE A 89 -5.22 10.78 -1.65
C ILE A 89 -6.44 10.14 -2.33
N LEU A 90 -7.13 9.23 -1.65
CA LEU A 90 -8.32 8.59 -2.21
C LEU A 90 -9.43 9.60 -2.45
N ASN A 91 -9.65 10.55 -1.54
CA ASN A 91 -10.61 11.63 -1.76
C ASN A 91 -10.22 12.51 -2.95
N TYR A 92 -8.94 12.67 -3.27
CA TYR A 92 -8.55 13.40 -4.48
C TYR A 92 -8.96 12.66 -5.76
N PHE A 93 -8.89 11.33 -5.80
CA PHE A 93 -9.34 10.55 -6.97
C PHE A 93 -10.86 10.47 -7.09
N TYR A 94 -11.57 10.42 -5.96
CA TYR A 94 -13.00 10.12 -5.94
C TYR A 94 -13.90 11.30 -5.56
N LYS A 95 -13.35 12.44 -5.13
CA LYS A 95 -14.09 13.70 -5.16
C LYS A 95 -14.22 14.15 -6.61
N LYS A 96 -15.37 13.86 -7.18
CA LYS A 96 -15.96 14.66 -8.25
C LYS A 96 -16.02 16.13 -7.79
N ASN A 97 -15.60 17.05 -8.65
CA ASN A 97 -16.18 18.39 -8.71
C ASN A 97 -17.70 18.25 -8.90
#